data_AF-A0A831LG33-F1
#
_entry.id   AF-A0A831LG33-F1
#
_cell.length_a   1.000
_cell.length_b   1.000
_cell.length_c   1.000
_cell.angle_alpha   90.00
_cell.angle_beta   90.00
_cell.angle_gamma   90.00
#
_symmetry.space_group_name_H-M   'P 1'
#
loop_
_entity.id
_entity.type
_entity.pdbx_description
1 polymer ?
#
loop_
_entity_poly.entity_id
_entity_poly.type
_entity_poly.pdbx_seq_one_letter_code
_entity_poly.pdbx_strand_id
1 'polypeptide(L)'
;MKKWYPIALCAVALLSPFDTSAKRIADEVLMPVAETGPVRFSHYRHIEALGNNCVTCHNDIFHIQPEKNPAFSMADMAEGKSCGACHNGREAFGVSGNCSPCHPTRDVSFEIADFEDVTFSHDEHTFLYGCVECHPDLFLPQPDNPAVSMESMEEGESCGACHDDSTAFSVAANCEQCHH
;
A
#
# COMPACT_ATOMS: atom_id res chain seq x y z
N MET A 1 -48.45 32.97 63.38
CA MET A 1 -49.36 32.65 62.25
C MET A 1 -48.61 31.71 61.32
N LYS A 2 -49.11 30.47 61.20
CA LYS A 2 -48.59 29.42 60.30
C LYS A 2 -48.77 29.83 58.84
N LYS A 3 -47.74 29.68 58.01
CA LYS A 3 -47.90 29.35 56.59
C LYS A 3 -46.89 28.28 56.20
N TRP A 4 -47.38 27.39 55.33
CA TRP A 4 -47.00 26.00 55.15
C TRP A 4 -46.82 25.77 53.65
N TYR A 5 -45.73 25.05 53.30
CA TYR A 5 -45.45 24.32 52.03
C TYR A 5 -45.26 25.08 50.70
N PRO A 6 -44.66 24.44 49.64
CA PRO A 6 -44.13 23.08 49.54
C PRO A 6 -42.67 22.93 49.06
N ILE A 7 -42.11 21.77 49.40
CA ILE A 7 -40.93 21.16 48.78
C ILE A 7 -41.29 20.86 47.31
N ALA A 8 -40.69 21.59 46.37
CA ALA A 8 -40.73 21.24 44.95
C ALA A 8 -39.46 20.45 44.62
N LEU A 9 -39.65 19.15 44.51
CA LEU A 9 -38.68 18.16 44.05
C LEU A 9 -38.26 18.51 42.62
N CYS A 10 -37.18 19.28 42.45
CA CYS A 10 -36.56 19.45 41.13
C CYS A 10 -35.84 18.15 40.79
N ALA A 11 -36.50 17.32 39.99
CA ALA A 11 -35.88 16.20 39.30
C ALA A 11 -34.68 16.74 38.51
N VAL A 12 -33.47 16.51 39.03
CA VAL A 12 -32.23 16.66 38.28
C VAL A 12 -32.29 15.57 37.21
N ALA A 13 -32.79 15.96 36.03
CA ALA A 13 -32.64 15.17 34.83
C ALA A 13 -31.14 14.96 34.64
N LEU A 14 -30.69 13.74 34.92
CA LEU A 14 -29.39 13.24 34.52
C LEU A 14 -29.31 13.42 33.00
N LEU A 15 -28.71 14.51 32.57
CA LEU A 15 -28.15 14.63 31.23
C LEU A 15 -26.99 13.64 31.19
N SER A 16 -27.32 12.37 30.97
CA SER A 16 -26.36 11.41 30.46
C SER A 16 -25.72 12.06 29.23
N PRO A 17 -24.38 12.13 29.13
CA PRO A 17 -23.79 12.47 27.86
C PRO A 17 -24.34 11.44 26.87
N PHE A 18 -25.08 11.92 25.87
CA PHE A 18 -25.30 11.11 24.69
C PHE A 18 -23.90 10.75 24.22
N ASP A 19 -23.50 9.50 24.43
CA ASP A 19 -22.33 8.94 23.78
C ASP A 19 -22.60 9.05 22.29
N THR A 20 -22.14 10.15 21.70
CA THR A 20 -22.00 10.33 20.26
C THR A 20 -20.86 9.43 19.79
N SER A 21 -20.99 8.13 20.04
CA SER A 21 -20.35 7.12 19.23
C SER A 21 -21.12 7.07 17.91
N ALA A 22 -21.02 8.16 17.14
CA ALA A 22 -21.09 8.02 15.70
C ALA A 22 -20.10 6.91 15.37
N LYS A 23 -20.61 5.79 14.87
CA LYS A 23 -19.83 4.62 14.46
C LYS A 23 -18.73 5.17 13.55
N ARG A 24 -17.53 5.38 14.10
CA ARG A 24 -16.43 5.96 13.32
C ARG A 24 -16.19 4.96 12.21
N ILE A 25 -16.35 5.41 10.97
CA ILE A 25 -15.90 4.66 9.81
C ILE A 25 -14.45 4.28 10.12
N ALA A 26 -14.11 3.01 9.99
CA ALA A 26 -12.70 2.62 10.05
C ALA A 26 -12.04 3.38 8.91
N ASP A 27 -11.20 4.35 9.26
CA ASP A 27 -10.62 5.27 8.26
C ASP A 27 -9.86 4.47 7.20
N GLU A 28 -9.02 3.55 7.66
CA GLU A 28 -8.25 2.67 6.79
C GLU A 28 -8.96 1.35 6.48
N VAL A 29 -8.96 0.99 5.19
CA VAL A 29 -9.29 -0.35 4.70
C VAL A 29 -8.00 -0.99 4.21
N LEU A 30 -7.72 -2.19 4.72
CA LEU A 30 -6.57 -2.99 4.30
C LEU A 30 -7.02 -4.02 3.28
N MET A 31 -6.47 -3.94 2.08
CA MET A 31 -6.72 -4.89 1.00
C MET A 31 -5.49 -5.79 0.86
N PRO A 32 -5.58 -7.08 1.24
CA PRO A 32 -4.44 -7.99 1.12
C PRO A 32 -4.13 -8.23 -0.35
N VAL A 33 -2.86 -8.03 -0.72
CA VAL A 33 -2.30 -8.43 -2.01
C VAL A 33 -1.13 -9.35 -1.67
N ALA A 34 -1.17 -10.58 -2.17
CA ALA A 34 -0.18 -11.60 -1.79
C ALA A 34 1.20 -11.23 -2.31
N GLU A 35 1.24 -10.62 -3.48
CA GLU A 35 2.43 -10.25 -4.22
C GLU A 35 3.10 -9.06 -3.52
N THR A 36 2.47 -7.89 -3.55
CA THR A 36 3.09 -6.63 -3.10
C THR A 36 2.90 -6.34 -1.61
N GLY A 37 2.15 -7.16 -0.87
CA GLY A 37 1.65 -6.84 0.46
C GLY A 37 0.41 -5.93 0.46
N PRO A 38 -0.17 -5.68 1.65
CA PRO A 38 -1.49 -5.08 1.76
C PRO A 38 -1.51 -3.61 1.34
N VAL A 39 -2.41 -3.27 0.41
CA VAL A 39 -2.71 -1.89 0.01
C VAL A 39 -3.58 -1.24 1.08
N ARG A 40 -3.22 -0.02 1.49
CA ARG A 40 -3.97 0.76 2.48
C ARG A 40 -4.80 1.83 1.77
N PHE A 41 -6.11 1.74 1.88
CA PHE A 41 -7.02 2.78 1.41
C PHE A 41 -7.48 3.63 2.60
N SER A 42 -7.28 4.95 2.54
CA SER A 42 -7.76 5.90 3.56
C SER A 42 -9.02 6.60 3.09
N HIS A 43 -10.12 6.43 3.82
CA HIS A 43 -11.36 7.19 3.60
C HIS A 43 -11.11 8.68 3.77
N TYR A 44 -10.40 9.10 4.82
CA TYR A 44 -10.13 10.50 5.15
C TYR A 44 -9.52 11.24 3.96
N ARG A 45 -8.45 10.69 3.36
CA ARG A 45 -7.78 11.33 2.22
C ARG A 45 -8.68 11.43 0.98
N HIS A 46 -9.52 10.43 0.72
CA HIS A 46 -10.42 10.44 -0.44
C HIS A 46 -11.64 11.34 -0.23
N ILE A 47 -12.25 11.29 0.95
CA ILE A 47 -13.46 12.04 1.30
C ILE A 47 -13.14 13.55 1.41
N GLU A 48 -11.95 13.91 1.92
CA GLU A 48 -11.45 15.29 1.92
C GLU A 48 -11.35 15.84 0.49
N ALA A 49 -10.87 15.04 -0.47
CA ALA A 49 -10.76 15.43 -1.87
C ALA A 49 -12.12 15.45 -2.60
N LEU A 50 -13.07 14.59 -2.22
CA LEU A 50 -14.34 14.37 -2.91
C LEU A 50 -15.55 15.08 -2.25
N GLY A 51 -15.31 15.95 -1.27
CA GLY A 51 -16.35 16.79 -0.67
C GLY A 51 -17.36 16.03 0.19
N ASN A 52 -16.90 15.02 0.95
CA ASN A 52 -17.75 14.23 1.86
C ASN A 52 -18.89 13.43 1.21
N ASN A 53 -18.75 13.03 -0.06
CA ASN A 53 -19.80 12.32 -0.78
C ASN A 53 -19.61 10.78 -0.81
N CYS A 54 -20.23 10.09 0.15
CA CYS A 54 -20.15 8.63 0.28
C CYS A 54 -20.72 7.87 -0.94
N VAL A 55 -21.74 8.42 -1.61
CA VAL A 55 -22.41 7.74 -2.73
C VAL A 55 -21.63 7.81 -4.04
N THR A 56 -20.54 8.59 -4.07
CA THR A 56 -19.62 8.60 -5.22
C THR A 56 -18.94 7.24 -5.39
N CYS A 57 -18.69 6.54 -4.28
CA CYS A 57 -18.04 5.23 -4.30
C CYS A 57 -19.03 4.08 -4.01
N HIS A 58 -20.00 4.31 -3.11
CA HIS A 58 -20.88 3.26 -2.62
C HIS A 58 -22.32 3.38 -3.16
N ASN A 59 -22.96 2.33 -3.67
CA ASN A 59 -22.48 0.95 -3.87
C ASN A 59 -22.11 0.67 -5.34
N ASP A 60 -21.81 1.72 -6.09
CA ASP A 60 -21.58 1.64 -7.53
C ASP A 60 -20.18 1.10 -7.86
N ILE A 61 -19.15 1.58 -7.14
CA ILE A 61 -17.74 1.15 -7.33
C ILE A 61 -17.37 0.10 -6.29
N PHE A 62 -17.72 0.35 -5.02
CA PHE A 62 -17.42 -0.53 -3.90
C PHE A 62 -18.68 -0.83 -3.08
N HIS A 63 -18.81 -2.06 -2.60
CA HIS A 63 -19.77 -2.39 -1.55
C HIS A 63 -19.28 -1.86 -0.19
N ILE A 64 -20.20 -1.32 0.61
CA ILE A 64 -19.91 -0.85 1.98
C ILE A 64 -19.35 -1.98 2.88
N GLN A 65 -19.73 -3.22 2.59
CA GLN A 65 -19.19 -4.42 3.23
C GLN A 65 -17.94 -4.88 2.44
N PRO A 66 -16.71 -4.70 2.97
CA PRO A 66 -15.47 -5.02 2.25
C PRO A 66 -15.46 -6.45 1.70
N GLU A 67 -15.95 -7.42 2.47
CA GLU A 67 -16.02 -8.85 2.14
C GLU A 67 -16.94 -9.18 0.95
N LYS A 68 -17.79 -8.23 0.52
CA LYS A 68 -18.65 -8.39 -0.66
C LYS A 68 -18.02 -7.85 -1.93
N ASN A 69 -16.92 -7.11 -1.82
CA ASN A 69 -16.19 -6.62 -2.99
C ASN A 69 -15.43 -7.79 -3.62
N PRO A 70 -15.49 -7.96 -4.96
CA PRO A 70 -14.65 -8.92 -5.63
C PRO A 70 -13.18 -8.48 -5.57
N ALA A 71 -12.26 -9.43 -5.68
CA ALA A 71 -10.86 -9.12 -5.91
C ALA A 71 -10.70 -8.58 -7.34
N PHE A 72 -9.99 -7.45 -7.48
CA PHE A 72 -9.70 -6.83 -8.76
C PHE A 72 -8.19 -6.87 -9.03
N SER A 73 -7.81 -7.20 -10.25
CA SER A 73 -6.43 -7.13 -10.72
C SER A 73 -6.04 -5.70 -11.15
N MET A 74 -4.75 -5.44 -11.35
CA MET A 74 -4.30 -4.20 -11.98
C MET A 74 -4.83 -4.04 -13.41
N ALA A 75 -5.05 -5.15 -14.12
CA ALA A 75 -5.68 -5.14 -15.44
C ALA A 75 -7.15 -4.69 -15.37
N ASP A 76 -7.92 -5.19 -14.39
CA ASP A 76 -9.28 -4.71 -14.12
C ASP A 76 -9.32 -3.21 -13.82
N MET A 77 -8.33 -2.72 -13.06
CA MET A 77 -8.21 -1.29 -12.76
C MET A 77 -7.83 -0.48 -14.00
N ALA A 78 -6.98 -1.00 -14.89
CA ALA A 78 -6.70 -0.35 -16.17
C ALA A 78 -7.96 -0.24 -17.07
N GLU A 79 -8.92 -1.16 -16.90
CA GLU A 79 -10.25 -1.11 -17.54
C GLU A 79 -11.25 -0.19 -16.82
N GLY A 80 -10.84 0.50 -15.76
CA GLY A 80 -11.69 1.45 -15.03
C GLY A 80 -12.52 0.84 -13.90
N LYS A 81 -12.24 -0.40 -13.48
CA LYS A 81 -12.89 -1.01 -12.30
C LYS A 81 -12.16 -0.60 -11.02
N SER A 82 -12.83 -0.71 -9.87
CA SER A 82 -12.22 -0.46 -8.54
C SER A 82 -11.51 0.90 -8.47
N CYS A 83 -10.27 0.96 -7.98
CA CYS A 83 -9.44 2.16 -7.90
C CYS A 83 -9.33 2.89 -9.26
N GLY A 84 -9.28 2.12 -10.35
CA GLY A 84 -9.18 2.62 -11.72
C GLY A 84 -10.38 3.43 -12.20
N ALA A 85 -11.53 3.35 -11.52
CA ALA A 85 -12.69 4.19 -11.83
C ALA A 85 -12.33 5.69 -11.77
N CYS A 86 -11.41 6.07 -10.87
CA CYS A 86 -10.89 7.43 -10.73
C CYS A 86 -9.39 7.54 -11.02
N HIS A 87 -8.59 6.55 -10.63
CA HIS A 87 -7.14 6.50 -10.88
C HIS A 87 -6.83 6.07 -12.33
N ASN A 88 -7.32 6.83 -13.31
CA ASN A 88 -7.17 6.55 -14.74
C ASN A 88 -6.36 7.62 -15.50
N GLY A 89 -5.75 8.57 -14.79
CA GLY A 89 -4.98 9.66 -15.38
C GLY A 89 -5.80 10.88 -15.78
N ARG A 90 -7.14 10.86 -15.63
CA ARG A 90 -8.01 12.03 -15.88
C ARG A 90 -8.55 12.63 -14.59
N GLU A 91 -9.20 11.82 -13.74
CA GLU A 91 -9.75 12.29 -12.45
C GLU A 91 -8.70 12.27 -11.34
N ALA A 92 -7.81 11.29 -11.33
CA ALA A 92 -6.66 11.18 -10.42
C ALA A 92 -5.44 10.57 -11.15
N PHE A 93 -4.30 10.46 -10.46
CA PHE A 93 -3.12 9.79 -11.03
C PHE A 93 -3.47 8.37 -11.48
N GLY A 94 -2.94 7.95 -12.64
CA GLY A 94 -3.23 6.65 -13.21
C GLY A 94 -2.68 5.48 -12.39
N VAL A 95 -3.38 4.34 -12.41
CA VAL A 95 -2.92 3.08 -11.81
C VAL A 95 -1.69 2.47 -12.50
N SER A 96 -1.33 2.96 -13.69
CA SER A 96 -0.13 2.54 -14.42
C SER A 96 1.06 3.44 -14.09
N GLY A 97 2.18 2.82 -13.70
CA GLY A 97 3.48 3.48 -13.51
C GLY A 97 3.70 4.14 -12.14
N ASN A 98 2.65 4.52 -11.41
CA ASN A 98 2.76 5.08 -10.06
C ASN A 98 2.33 4.05 -9.00
N CYS A 99 3.17 3.04 -8.78
CA CYS A 99 2.85 1.89 -7.92
C CYS A 99 2.92 2.24 -6.42
N SER A 100 3.98 2.94 -6.01
CA SER A 100 4.34 3.21 -4.60
C SER A 100 3.30 3.98 -3.77
N PRO A 101 2.46 4.88 -4.33
CA PRO A 101 1.39 5.52 -3.57
C PRO A 101 0.36 4.55 -2.97
N CYS A 102 0.24 3.34 -3.54
CA CYS A 102 -0.71 2.32 -3.09
C CYS A 102 -0.01 1.06 -2.58
N HIS A 103 1.03 0.60 -3.29
CA HIS A 103 1.76 -0.62 -2.98
C HIS A 103 2.98 -0.29 -2.12
N PRO A 104 3.17 -0.97 -0.97
CA PRO A 104 4.32 -0.71 -0.13
C PRO A 104 5.61 -1.21 -0.81
N THR A 105 6.62 -0.35 -0.86
CA THR A 105 7.99 -0.75 -1.18
C THR A 105 8.68 -1.26 0.08
N ARG A 106 9.51 -2.29 -0.07
CA ARG A 106 10.23 -2.94 1.04
C ARG A 106 11.62 -3.31 0.60
N ASP A 107 12.61 -3.00 1.41
CA ASP A 107 13.94 -3.53 1.19
C ASP A 107 13.93 -5.06 1.38
N VAL A 108 14.75 -5.74 0.58
CA VAL A 108 14.81 -7.20 0.52
C VAL A 108 16.15 -7.63 1.05
N SER A 109 16.15 -8.47 2.08
CA SER A 109 17.38 -9.03 2.65
C SER A 109 17.49 -10.51 2.30
N PHE A 110 18.68 -10.93 1.89
CA PHE A 110 19.02 -12.30 1.54
C PHE A 110 20.02 -12.82 2.56
N GLU A 111 19.65 -13.90 3.25
CA GLU A 111 20.57 -14.62 4.12
C GLU A 111 21.44 -15.54 3.26
N ILE A 112 22.76 -15.36 3.30
CA ILE A 112 23.70 -16.17 2.53
C ILE A 112 24.45 -17.09 3.48
N ALA A 113 24.31 -18.40 3.29
CA ALA A 113 25.05 -19.37 4.09
C ALA A 113 26.56 -19.15 3.93
N ASP A 114 27.27 -19.04 5.06
CA ASP A 114 28.73 -18.90 5.14
C ASP A 114 29.31 -17.58 4.58
N PHE A 115 28.46 -16.58 4.26
CA PHE A 115 28.87 -15.22 3.84
C PHE A 115 28.03 -14.15 4.56
N GLU A 116 28.42 -12.88 4.41
CA GLU A 116 27.61 -11.75 4.89
C GLU A 116 26.31 -11.62 4.06
N ASP A 117 25.25 -11.18 4.73
CA ASP A 117 23.91 -11.04 4.16
C ASP A 117 23.91 -9.94 3.09
N VAL A 118 22.94 -9.99 2.19
CA VAL A 118 22.76 -8.96 1.16
C VAL A 118 21.48 -8.19 1.43
N THR A 119 21.54 -6.86 1.44
CA THR A 119 20.33 -6.02 1.47
C THR A 119 20.19 -5.24 0.17
N PHE A 120 19.07 -5.48 -0.54
CA PHE A 120 18.63 -4.69 -1.67
C PHE A 120 17.71 -3.56 -1.20
N SER A 121 18.10 -2.31 -1.48
CA SER A 121 17.28 -1.14 -1.17
C SER A 121 16.45 -0.66 -2.36
N HIS A 122 15.13 -0.58 -2.19
CA HIS A 122 14.28 0.01 -3.22
C HIS A 122 14.49 1.52 -3.35
N ASP A 123 14.82 2.23 -2.27
CA ASP A 123 14.99 3.69 -2.30
C ASP A 123 16.14 4.10 -3.23
N GLU A 124 17.29 3.42 -3.11
CA GLU A 124 18.47 3.65 -3.95
C GLU A 124 18.18 3.35 -5.44
N HIS A 125 17.46 2.28 -5.72
CA HIS A 125 17.17 1.87 -7.11
C HIS A 125 16.05 2.69 -7.74
N THR A 126 14.99 3.01 -6.98
CA THR A 126 13.85 3.80 -7.47
C THR A 126 14.18 5.27 -7.64
N PHE A 127 15.35 5.71 -7.17
CA PHE A 127 15.90 7.03 -7.51
C PHE A 127 16.22 7.17 -9.01
N LEU A 128 16.68 6.10 -9.67
CA LEU A 128 17.08 6.12 -11.09
C LEU A 128 16.13 5.36 -12.01
N TYR A 129 15.48 4.30 -11.52
CA TYR A 129 14.69 3.38 -12.32
C TYR A 129 13.23 3.35 -11.85
N GLY A 130 12.30 3.19 -12.80
CA GLY A 130 10.92 2.92 -12.46
C GLY A 130 10.70 1.47 -11.99
N CYS A 131 9.46 1.17 -11.61
CA CYS A 131 9.11 -0.18 -11.15
C CYS A 131 9.13 -1.21 -12.30
N VAL A 132 8.87 -0.80 -13.55
CA VAL A 132 8.66 -1.71 -14.69
C VAL A 132 9.97 -2.19 -15.32
N GLU A 133 11.06 -1.50 -15.00
CA GLU A 133 12.41 -1.81 -15.41
C GLU A 133 12.91 -3.09 -14.71
N CYS A 134 12.37 -3.38 -13.52
CA CYS A 134 12.68 -4.57 -12.75
C CYS A 134 11.49 -5.56 -12.72
N HIS A 135 10.26 -5.06 -12.55
CA HIS A 135 9.09 -5.90 -12.33
C HIS A 135 8.17 -5.96 -13.56
N PRO A 136 7.60 -7.13 -13.86
CA PRO A 136 7.83 -8.43 -13.22
C PRO A 136 8.99 -9.23 -13.83
N ASP A 137 9.65 -8.69 -14.86
CA ASP A 137 10.48 -9.46 -15.78
C ASP A 137 11.80 -9.95 -15.15
N LEU A 138 12.51 -9.10 -14.40
CA LEU A 138 13.73 -9.48 -13.66
C LEU A 138 13.40 -10.03 -12.28
N PHE A 139 12.47 -9.37 -11.60
CA PHE A 139 12.01 -9.75 -10.27
C PHE A 139 10.50 -9.75 -10.23
N LEU A 140 9.90 -10.78 -9.63
CA LEU A 140 8.50 -10.75 -9.27
C LEU A 140 8.32 -9.76 -8.11
N PRO A 141 7.25 -8.95 -8.09
CA PRO A 141 6.97 -8.06 -6.96
C PRO A 141 6.35 -8.84 -5.80
N GLN A 142 7.02 -9.91 -5.34
CA GLN A 142 6.62 -10.81 -4.25
C GLN A 142 7.83 -11.47 -3.54
N PRO A 143 7.67 -12.02 -2.32
CA PRO A 143 8.78 -12.58 -1.53
C PRO A 143 9.49 -13.81 -2.12
N ASP A 144 8.88 -14.49 -3.09
CA ASP A 144 9.34 -15.80 -3.57
C ASP A 144 10.09 -15.73 -4.91
N ASN A 145 11.02 -14.80 -5.03
CA ASN A 145 11.94 -14.78 -6.18
C ASN A 145 12.95 -15.94 -6.06
N PRO A 146 13.35 -16.58 -7.17
CA PRO A 146 14.33 -17.65 -7.13
C PRO A 146 15.69 -17.13 -6.66
N ALA A 147 16.34 -17.88 -5.78
CA ALA A 147 17.73 -17.63 -5.45
C ALA A 147 18.61 -17.90 -6.69
N VAL A 148 19.55 -17.01 -6.95
CA VAL A 148 20.52 -17.09 -8.05
C VAL A 148 21.93 -17.12 -7.51
N SER A 149 22.85 -17.77 -8.22
CA SER A 149 24.27 -17.77 -7.87
C SER A 149 24.97 -16.53 -8.41
N MET A 150 26.15 -16.20 -7.88
CA MET A 150 27.01 -15.16 -8.47
C MET A 150 27.41 -15.49 -9.91
N GLU A 151 27.60 -16.77 -10.24
CA GLU A 151 27.87 -17.23 -11.61
C GLU A 151 26.71 -16.88 -12.56
N SER A 152 25.47 -17.16 -12.15
CA SER A 152 24.27 -16.73 -12.88
C SER A 152 24.19 -15.21 -13.04
N MET A 153 24.57 -14.45 -12.00
CA MET A 153 24.60 -12.99 -12.09
C MET A 153 25.67 -12.50 -13.08
N GLU A 154 26.86 -13.10 -13.12
CA GLU A 154 27.88 -12.77 -14.13
C GLU A 154 27.41 -13.07 -15.57
N GLU A 155 26.47 -14.00 -15.74
CA GLU A 155 25.80 -14.30 -17.02
C GLU A 155 24.62 -13.35 -17.35
N GLY A 156 24.33 -12.39 -16.48
CA GLY A 156 23.31 -11.36 -16.69
C GLY A 156 21.96 -11.65 -16.03
N GLU A 157 21.85 -12.66 -15.17
CA GLU A 157 20.62 -12.91 -14.41
C GLU A 157 20.53 -12.00 -13.17
N SER A 158 19.29 -11.73 -12.71
CA SER A 158 19.04 -11.01 -11.45
C SER A 158 19.78 -9.66 -11.38
N CYS A 159 20.54 -9.39 -10.30
CA CYS A 159 21.34 -8.17 -10.11
C CYS A 159 22.28 -7.92 -11.29
N GLY A 160 22.83 -8.99 -11.88
CA GLY A 160 23.77 -8.93 -12.99
C GLY A 160 23.17 -8.46 -14.31
N ALA A 161 21.84 -8.37 -14.42
CA ALA A 161 21.19 -7.74 -15.59
C ALA A 161 21.58 -6.26 -15.75
N CYS A 162 22.02 -5.61 -14.67
CA CYS A 162 22.50 -4.22 -14.65
C CYS A 162 23.87 -4.06 -13.98
N HIS A 163 24.21 -4.90 -13.00
CA HIS A 163 25.53 -4.87 -12.35
C HIS A 163 26.57 -5.62 -13.19
N ASP A 164 26.95 -5.03 -14.33
CA ASP A 164 27.66 -5.67 -15.44
C ASP A 164 28.87 -4.85 -16.00
N ASP A 165 29.36 -3.86 -15.26
CA ASP A 165 30.36 -2.84 -15.67
C ASP A 165 29.92 -1.87 -16.78
N SER A 166 28.71 -2.04 -17.35
CA SER A 166 28.17 -1.19 -18.40
C SER A 166 27.09 -0.25 -17.88
N THR A 167 26.17 -0.78 -17.07
CA THR A 167 25.01 -0.07 -16.52
C THR A 167 25.25 0.35 -15.07
N ALA A 168 25.82 -0.55 -14.26
CA ALA A 168 26.27 -0.30 -12.90
C ALA A 168 27.60 -1.03 -12.62
N PHE A 169 28.14 -0.89 -11.41
CA PHE A 169 29.34 -1.63 -11.02
C PHE A 169 29.09 -3.14 -11.10
N SER A 170 30.07 -3.91 -11.57
CA SER A 170 29.93 -5.35 -11.78
C SER A 170 29.78 -6.16 -10.48
N VAL A 171 28.99 -7.24 -10.56
CA VAL A 171 28.87 -8.28 -9.51
C VAL A 171 30.15 -9.09 -9.30
N ALA A 172 31.09 -9.08 -10.25
CA ALA A 172 32.36 -9.79 -10.14
C ALA A 172 33.38 -9.08 -9.23
N ALA A 173 33.05 -7.87 -8.75
CA ALA A 173 33.90 -7.05 -7.88
C ALA A 173 33.05 -6.26 -6.86
N ASN A 174 33.69 -5.54 -5.94
CA ASN A 174 33.05 -4.67 -4.95
C ASN A 174 32.03 -5.41 -4.05
N CYS A 175 32.39 -6.61 -3.58
CA CYS A 175 31.51 -7.47 -2.79
C CYS A 175 30.88 -6.73 -1.60
N GLU A 176 31.64 -5.85 -0.96
CA GLU A 176 31.25 -5.04 0.20
C GLU A 176 30.14 -4.02 -0.08
N GLN A 177 29.81 -3.74 -1.33
CA GLN A 177 28.68 -2.88 -1.68
C GLN A 177 27.33 -3.58 -1.49
N CYS A 178 27.33 -4.91 -1.52
CA CYS A 178 26.12 -5.71 -1.41
C CYS A 178 26.11 -6.56 -0.14
N HIS A 179 27.25 -7.16 0.22
CA HIS A 179 27.41 -8.06 1.36
C HIS A 179 27.82 -7.28 2.62
N HIS A 180 27.00 -7.31 3.68
CA HIS A 180 27.25 -6.62 4.96
C HIS A 180 26.48 -7.20 6.15
#